data_AF-A0A819WLP7-F1
#
_entry.id   AF-A0A819WLP7-F1
#
_cell.length_a   1.000
_cell.length_b   1.000
_cell.length_c   1.000
_cell.angle_alpha   90.00
_cell.angle_beta   90.00
_cell.angle_gamma   90.00
#
_symmetry.space_group_name_H-M   'P 1'
#
loop_
_entity.id
_entity.type
_entity.pdbx_description
1 polymer ?
#
loop_
_entity_poly.entity_id
_entity_poly.type
_entity_poly.pdbx_seq_one_letter_code
_entity_poly.pdbx_strand_id
1 'polypeptide(L)'
;MLKSEVVNVPSGPGVQATPASPSYTGGLYVSSAKLCLLHKEYVECFEKVFQDQYDIVYRLENVKFFAHLLVTDAISWDILCCLVLTNEDTTSSSRVYMKNLFLESAESIGITQRNNRLTDRTLVEYFDGLFPRNDPKKTRFSRNFFTSIGRGGLTDDLREFITTDSC
;
A
#
# COMPACT_ATOMS: atom_id res chain seq x y z
N MET A 1 17.42 -16.46 -32.98
CA MET A 1 16.71 -15.24 -32.56
C MET A 1 16.34 -15.39 -31.09
N LEU A 2 16.92 -14.51 -30.27
CA LEU A 2 16.66 -14.17 -28.86
C LEU A 2 16.60 -15.32 -27.84
N LYS A 3 17.77 -15.59 -27.24
CA LYS A 3 17.94 -16.36 -26.00
C LYS A 3 17.62 -15.48 -24.80
N SER A 4 16.94 -16.07 -23.84
CA SER A 4 16.79 -15.63 -22.45
C SER A 4 18.16 -15.43 -21.80
N GLU A 5 18.38 -14.25 -21.23
CA GLU A 5 19.56 -13.97 -20.41
C GLU A 5 19.11 -13.86 -18.95
N VAL A 6 19.30 -14.97 -18.24
CA VAL A 6 19.16 -15.05 -16.79
C VAL A 6 20.37 -14.31 -16.20
N VAL A 7 20.12 -13.21 -15.50
CA VAL A 7 21.16 -12.50 -14.75
C VAL A 7 21.73 -13.46 -13.69
N ASN A 8 22.95 -13.90 -13.93
CA ASN A 8 23.68 -14.87 -13.12
C ASN A 8 24.37 -14.12 -11.95
N VAL A 9 23.99 -14.43 -10.72
CA VAL A 9 24.62 -13.88 -9.50
C VAL A 9 25.68 -14.87 -9.02
N PRO A 10 26.94 -14.45 -8.77
CA PRO A 10 28.03 -15.38 -8.46
C PRO A 10 27.90 -15.94 -7.04
N SER A 11 28.00 -17.26 -6.93
CA SER A 11 28.01 -18.04 -5.69
C SER A 11 29.33 -17.86 -4.92
N GLY A 12 29.30 -17.13 -3.80
CA GLY A 12 30.37 -17.09 -2.79
C GLY A 12 30.14 -18.11 -1.66
N PRO A 13 31.19 -18.48 -0.88
CA PRO A 13 31.16 -19.70 -0.07
C PRO A 13 30.40 -19.54 1.25
N GLY A 14 29.55 -20.53 1.52
CA GLY A 14 29.01 -20.97 2.81
C GLY A 14 28.94 -19.96 3.96
N VAL A 15 27.82 -19.25 4.07
CA VAL A 15 27.38 -18.65 5.34
C VAL A 15 26.10 -19.34 5.76
N GLN A 16 26.17 -20.09 6.86
CA GLN A 16 25.00 -20.67 7.52
C GLN A 16 24.00 -19.55 7.84
N ALA A 17 22.76 -19.74 7.40
CA ALA A 17 21.65 -18.83 7.67
C ALA A 17 21.40 -18.76 9.19
N THR A 18 21.82 -17.66 9.80
CA THR A 18 21.32 -17.23 11.12
C THR A 18 20.07 -16.37 10.90
N PRO A 19 19.09 -16.39 11.82
CA PRO A 19 17.84 -15.66 11.64
C PRO A 19 18.14 -14.17 11.52
N ALA A 20 17.67 -13.57 10.42
CA ALA A 20 17.97 -12.20 10.02
C ALA A 20 17.67 -11.22 11.16
N SER A 21 18.70 -10.45 11.52
CA SER A 21 18.59 -9.30 12.42
C SER A 21 17.91 -8.11 11.70
N PRO A 22 17.23 -7.19 12.41
CA PRO A 22 16.33 -6.19 11.82
C PRO A 22 17.00 -5.09 10.98
N SER A 23 18.32 -5.12 10.83
CA SER A 23 19.12 -4.03 10.25
C SER A 23 19.29 -4.14 8.72
N TYR A 24 19.16 -5.32 8.13
CA TYR A 24 19.47 -5.52 6.71
C TYR A 24 18.34 -5.11 5.76
N THR A 25 17.09 -5.27 6.18
CA THR A 25 15.90 -4.89 5.40
C THR A 25 15.76 -3.38 5.23
N GLY A 26 16.09 -2.59 6.26
CA GLY A 26 16.08 -1.14 6.17
C GLY A 26 17.04 -0.59 5.10
N GLY A 27 18.21 -1.21 4.93
CA GLY A 27 19.19 -0.82 3.92
C GLY A 27 18.69 -1.03 2.49
N LEU A 28 17.96 -2.12 2.24
CA LEU A 28 17.38 -2.42 0.93
C LEU A 28 16.29 -1.40 0.57
N TYR A 29 15.43 -1.03 1.53
CA TYR A 29 14.32 -0.10 1.29
C TYR A 29 14.82 1.29 0.89
N VAL A 30 15.81 1.80 1.63
CA VAL A 30 16.46 3.08 1.34
C VAL A 30 17.16 3.06 -0.02
N SER A 31 17.76 1.93 -0.39
CA SER A 31 18.42 1.78 -1.69
C SER A 31 17.42 1.78 -2.85
N SER A 32 16.29 1.08 -2.73
CA SER A 32 15.22 1.09 -3.74
C SER A 32 14.58 2.46 -3.90
N ALA A 33 14.29 3.16 -2.80
CA ALA A 33 13.76 4.53 -2.85
C ALA A 33 14.72 5.47 -3.58
N LYS A 34 16.02 5.37 -3.28
CA LYS A 34 17.07 6.12 -3.99
C LYS A 34 17.16 5.76 -5.48
N LEU A 35 16.96 4.50 -5.84
CA LEU A 35 16.94 4.08 -7.25
C LEU A 35 15.76 4.70 -8.00
N CYS A 36 14.56 4.75 -7.40
CA CYS A 36 13.40 5.44 -7.99
C CYS A 36 13.67 6.94 -8.23
N LEU A 37 14.35 7.60 -7.28
CA LEU A 37 14.76 8.99 -7.40
C LEU A 37 15.78 9.23 -8.54
N LEU A 38 16.62 8.24 -8.85
CA LEU A 38 17.66 8.35 -9.87
C LEU A 38 17.15 7.96 -11.27
N HIS A 39 16.20 7.03 -11.37
CA HIS A 39 15.81 6.42 -12.63
C HIS A 39 14.29 6.14 -12.67
N LYS A 40 13.57 6.87 -13.53
CA LYS A 40 12.11 6.77 -13.69
C LYS A 40 11.62 5.39 -14.13
N GLU A 41 12.42 4.63 -14.87
CA GLU A 41 12.09 3.27 -15.33
C GLU A 41 11.80 2.31 -14.17
N TYR A 42 12.41 2.53 -12.99
CA TYR A 42 12.15 1.71 -11.82
C TYR A 42 10.82 2.04 -11.15
N VAL A 43 10.33 3.27 -11.28
CA VAL A 43 9.02 3.68 -10.72
C VAL A 43 7.92 2.83 -11.33
N GLU A 44 7.84 2.77 -12.67
CA GLU A 44 6.85 1.96 -13.38
C GLU A 44 6.97 0.46 -13.03
N CYS A 45 8.21 -0.04 -12.89
CA CYS A 45 8.42 -1.42 -12.46
C CYS A 45 7.90 -1.68 -11.05
N PHE A 46 8.19 -0.80 -10.09
CA PHE A 46 7.72 -0.96 -8.71
C PHE A 46 6.22 -0.78 -8.57
N GLU A 47 5.61 0.12 -9.34
CA GLU A 47 4.15 0.28 -9.42
C GLU A 47 3.49 -0.99 -9.96
N LYS A 48 4.04 -1.59 -11.01
CA LYS A 48 3.57 -2.88 -11.51
C LYS A 48 3.69 -3.99 -10.48
N VAL A 49 4.84 -4.10 -9.81
CA VAL A 49 5.03 -5.10 -8.75
C VAL A 49 4.08 -4.84 -7.59
N PHE A 50 3.76 -3.59 -7.24
CA PHE A 50 2.77 -3.27 -6.21
C PHE A 50 1.39 -3.86 -6.58
N GLN A 51 0.95 -3.67 -7.82
CA GLN A 51 -0.32 -4.22 -8.32
C GLN A 51 -0.30 -5.76 -8.29
N ASP A 52 0.74 -6.39 -8.85
CA ASP A 52 0.87 -7.86 -8.88
C ASP A 52 0.91 -8.46 -7.47
N GLN A 53 1.53 -7.77 -6.50
CA GLN A 53 1.59 -8.22 -5.11
C GLN A 53 0.25 -8.09 -4.38
N TYR A 54 -0.55 -7.08 -4.72
CA TYR A 54 -1.91 -6.96 -4.20
C TYR A 54 -2.83 -8.09 -4.68
N ASP A 55 -2.57 -8.69 -5.84
CA ASP A 55 -3.35 -9.82 -6.34
C ASP A 55 -2.94 -11.16 -5.68
N ILE A 56 -1.65 -11.31 -5.35
CA ILE A 56 -1.08 -12.60 -4.89
C ILE A 56 -1.00 -12.70 -3.35
N VAL A 57 -1.18 -11.60 -2.63
CA VAL A 57 -1.22 -11.42 -1.14
C VAL A 57 -0.72 -12.61 -0.30
N TYR A 58 0.59 -12.73 -0.09
CA TYR A 58 1.13 -13.75 0.84
C TYR A 58 2.25 -13.29 1.78
N ARG A 59 2.91 -12.14 1.61
CA ARG A 59 4.06 -11.76 2.46
C ARG A 59 3.97 -10.36 3.06
N LEU A 60 4.00 -10.31 4.40
CA LEU A 60 4.01 -9.08 5.20
C LEU A 60 5.27 -8.21 5.00
N GLU A 61 6.39 -8.81 4.64
CA GLU A 61 7.66 -8.09 4.41
C GLU A 61 7.56 -7.11 3.23
N ASN A 62 6.75 -7.44 2.22
CA ASN A 62 6.52 -6.58 1.06
C ASN A 62 5.67 -5.35 1.43
N VAL A 63 4.78 -5.47 2.43
CA VAL A 63 3.97 -4.35 2.90
C VAL A 63 4.86 -3.23 3.45
N LYS A 64 5.87 -3.58 4.25
CA LYS A 64 6.80 -2.61 4.82
C LYS A 64 7.63 -1.91 3.75
N PHE A 65 8.06 -2.69 2.75
CA PHE A 65 8.76 -2.16 1.59
C PHE A 65 7.93 -1.12 0.82
N PHE A 66 6.69 -1.47 0.45
CA PHE A 66 5.84 -0.56 -0.31
C PHE A 66 5.34 0.63 0.52
N ALA A 67 5.08 0.44 1.81
CA ALA A 67 4.83 1.55 2.71
C ALA A 67 6.01 2.53 2.72
N HIS A 68 7.26 2.02 2.77
CA HIS A 68 8.45 2.86 2.70
C HIS A 68 8.55 3.63 1.37
N LEU A 69 8.28 2.98 0.23
CA LEU A 69 8.30 3.65 -1.06
C LEU A 69 7.24 4.76 -1.16
N LEU A 70 6.04 4.54 -0.65
CA LEU A 70 4.97 5.55 -0.61
C LEU A 70 5.34 6.75 0.27
N VAL A 71 5.80 6.49 1.50
CA VAL A 71 6.07 7.58 2.45
C VAL A 71 7.33 8.39 2.11
N THR A 72 8.22 7.83 1.30
CA THR A 72 9.40 8.53 0.76
C THR A 72 9.13 9.21 -0.58
N ASP A 73 7.87 9.19 -1.07
CA ASP A 73 7.46 9.68 -2.38
C ASP A 73 8.30 9.08 -3.54
N ALA A 74 8.82 7.85 -3.34
CA ALA A 74 9.57 7.10 -4.36
C ALA A 74 8.65 6.46 -5.41
N ILE A 75 7.40 6.20 -5.03
CA ILE A 75 6.28 5.89 -5.92
C ILE A 75 5.12 6.82 -5.58
N SER A 76 4.27 7.13 -6.56
CA SER A 76 3.12 8.00 -6.36
C SER A 76 2.05 7.31 -5.51
N TRP A 77 1.28 8.11 -4.77
CA TRP A 77 0.16 7.61 -3.96
C TRP A 77 -1.06 7.24 -4.81
N ASP A 78 -1.13 7.71 -6.06
CA ASP A 78 -2.19 7.33 -7.02
C ASP A 78 -2.25 5.81 -7.28
N ILE A 79 -1.15 5.08 -7.05
CA ILE A 79 -1.09 3.63 -7.20
C ILE A 79 -2.07 2.89 -6.29
N LEU A 80 -2.55 3.54 -5.23
CA LEU A 80 -3.59 2.98 -4.35
C LEU A 80 -4.96 2.88 -5.05
N CYS A 81 -5.13 3.37 -6.28
CA CYS A 81 -6.35 3.21 -7.06
C CYS A 81 -6.70 1.75 -7.39
N CYS A 82 -5.73 0.84 -7.35
CA CYS A 82 -6.00 -0.60 -7.49
C CYS A 82 -6.68 -1.20 -6.24
N LEU A 83 -6.67 -0.49 -5.10
CA LEU A 83 -7.28 -0.96 -3.86
C LEU A 83 -8.77 -0.63 -3.84
N VAL A 84 -9.59 -1.67 -3.92
CA VAL A 84 -11.06 -1.56 -3.84
C VAL A 84 -11.52 -2.16 -2.53
N LEU A 85 -12.06 -1.35 -1.62
CA LEU A 85 -12.50 -1.75 -0.28
C LEU A 85 -14.02 -1.98 -0.24
N THR A 86 -14.46 -3.06 -0.86
CA THR A 86 -15.86 -3.52 -0.83
C THR A 86 -15.94 -4.97 -0.34
N ASN A 87 -17.14 -5.43 0.01
CA ASN A 87 -17.33 -6.83 0.41
C ASN A 87 -17.12 -7.82 -0.76
N GLU A 88 -17.40 -7.38 -1.98
CA GLU A 88 -17.36 -8.20 -3.20
C GLU A 88 -15.94 -8.28 -3.77
N ASP A 89 -15.18 -7.18 -3.70
CA ASP A 89 -13.86 -7.05 -4.33
C ASP A 89 -12.69 -7.34 -3.35
N THR A 90 -12.99 -7.66 -2.07
CA THR A 90 -11.95 -7.97 -1.07
C THR A 90 -12.05 -9.36 -0.47
N THR A 91 -10.91 -10.05 -0.42
CA THR A 91 -10.71 -11.24 0.39
C THR A 91 -10.20 -10.88 1.79
N SER A 92 -10.27 -11.81 2.75
CA SER A 92 -9.67 -11.60 4.08
C SER A 92 -8.18 -11.25 4.01
N SER A 93 -7.43 -11.86 3.08
CA SER A 93 -6.01 -11.58 2.88
C SER A 93 -5.77 -10.15 2.38
N SER A 94 -6.52 -9.70 1.36
CA SER A 94 -6.42 -8.31 0.86
C SER A 94 -6.72 -7.27 1.95
N ARG A 95 -7.69 -7.54 2.83
CA ARG A 95 -8.00 -6.68 3.99
C ARG A 95 -6.87 -6.65 5.01
N VAL A 96 -6.20 -7.78 5.26
CA VAL A 96 -5.02 -7.83 6.13
C VAL A 96 -3.86 -7.05 5.51
N TYR A 97 -3.64 -7.17 4.21
CA TYR A 97 -2.63 -6.40 3.48
C TYR A 97 -2.88 -4.89 3.59
N MET A 98 -4.07 -4.43 3.23
CA MET A 98 -4.46 -3.01 3.33
C MET A 98 -4.32 -2.49 4.77
N LYS A 99 -4.78 -3.27 5.77
CA LYS A 99 -4.61 -2.91 7.18
C LYS A 99 -3.14 -2.64 7.49
N ASN A 100 -2.26 -3.59 7.15
CA ASN A 100 -0.84 -3.47 7.48
C ASN A 100 -0.18 -2.32 6.71
N LEU A 101 -0.58 -2.06 5.46
CA LEU A 101 -0.07 -0.94 4.65
C LEU A 101 -0.41 0.42 5.29
N PHE A 102 -1.66 0.60 5.73
CA PHE A 102 -2.10 1.84 6.38
C PHE A 102 -1.56 2.01 7.80
N LEU A 103 -1.25 0.91 8.50
CA LEU A 103 -0.62 0.95 9.81
C LEU A 103 0.87 1.29 9.69
N GLU A 104 1.61 0.64 8.79
CA GLU A 104 3.04 0.87 8.62
C GLU A 104 3.35 2.27 8.05
N SER A 105 2.53 2.76 7.10
CA SER A 105 2.68 4.14 6.62
C SER A 105 2.44 5.17 7.73
N ALA A 106 1.44 4.94 8.59
CA ALA A 106 1.18 5.79 9.75
C ALA A 106 2.29 5.70 10.80
N GLU A 107 2.92 4.53 10.96
CA GLU A 107 4.08 4.35 11.85
C GLU A 107 5.30 5.15 11.34
N SER A 108 5.46 5.24 10.02
CA SER A 108 6.63 5.87 9.40
C SER A 108 6.58 7.41 9.36
N ILE A 109 5.43 7.99 8.97
CA ILE A 109 5.27 9.46 8.81
C ILE A 109 4.25 10.07 9.79
N GLY A 110 3.65 9.27 10.65
CA GLY A 110 2.59 9.71 11.55
C GLY A 110 1.21 9.74 10.89
N ILE A 111 0.17 9.69 11.74
CA ILE A 111 -1.23 9.64 11.31
C ILE A 111 -1.63 10.92 10.58
N THR A 112 -1.24 12.09 11.08
CA THR A 112 -1.62 13.39 10.50
C THR A 112 -1.07 13.56 9.08
N GLN A 113 0.22 13.30 8.87
CA GLN A 113 0.84 13.47 7.56
C GLN A 113 0.26 12.48 6.54
N ARG A 114 0.06 11.21 6.95
CA ARG A 114 -0.60 10.21 6.11
C ARG A 114 -2.04 10.61 5.76
N ASN A 115 -2.82 11.13 6.71
CA ASN A 115 -4.18 11.58 6.45
C ASN A 115 -4.20 12.70 5.41
N ASN A 116 -3.30 13.68 5.52
CA ASN A 116 -3.22 14.78 4.55
C ASN A 116 -2.94 14.29 3.12
N ARG A 117 -2.16 13.21 2.95
CA ARG A 117 -1.93 12.60 1.64
C ARG A 117 -3.19 11.90 1.10
N LEU A 118 -3.94 11.23 1.97
CA LEU A 118 -5.17 10.52 1.60
C LEU A 118 -6.39 11.44 1.40
N THR A 119 -6.33 12.68 1.90
CA THR A 119 -7.35 13.71 1.70
C THR A 119 -6.92 14.81 0.72
N ASP A 120 -5.78 14.62 0.04
CA ASP A 120 -5.32 15.57 -0.98
C ASP A 120 -6.31 15.61 -2.15
N ARG A 121 -6.73 16.83 -2.51
CA ARG A 121 -7.72 17.05 -3.57
C ARG A 121 -7.23 16.59 -4.93
N THR A 122 -5.92 16.57 -5.18
CA THR A 122 -5.37 16.09 -6.46
C THR A 122 -5.34 14.57 -6.55
N LEU A 123 -5.44 13.87 -5.42
CA LEU A 123 -5.34 12.40 -5.34
C LEU A 123 -6.66 11.73 -4.98
N VAL A 124 -7.65 12.49 -4.49
CA VAL A 124 -8.90 11.95 -3.94
C VAL A 124 -9.65 11.02 -4.90
N GLU A 125 -9.60 11.29 -6.21
CA GLU A 125 -10.26 10.47 -7.24
C GLU A 125 -9.63 9.07 -7.34
N TYR A 126 -8.33 8.95 -7.10
CA TYR A 126 -7.62 7.67 -7.06
C TYR A 126 -7.98 6.85 -5.82
N PHE A 127 -8.65 7.44 -4.82
CA PHE A 127 -9.03 6.74 -3.59
C PHE A 127 -10.53 6.39 -3.54
N ASP A 128 -11.27 6.51 -4.64
CA ASP A 128 -12.71 6.18 -4.67
C ASP A 128 -12.99 4.71 -4.31
N GLY A 129 -12.09 3.80 -4.66
CA GLY A 129 -12.16 2.39 -4.24
C GLY A 129 -12.02 2.20 -2.73
N LEU A 130 -11.23 3.05 -2.07
CA LEU A 130 -10.99 3.02 -0.62
C LEU A 130 -12.06 3.79 0.17
N PHE A 131 -12.54 4.91 -0.38
CA PHE A 131 -13.49 5.83 0.25
C PHE A 131 -14.73 6.04 -0.64
N PRO A 132 -15.53 4.98 -0.89
CA PRO A 132 -16.70 5.07 -1.75
C PRO A 132 -17.74 6.03 -1.14
N ARG A 133 -18.24 6.97 -1.96
CA ARG A 133 -19.26 7.98 -1.59
C ARG A 133 -20.61 7.79 -2.29
N ASN A 134 -20.71 6.83 -3.20
CA ASN A 134 -21.85 6.62 -4.09
C ASN A 134 -22.85 5.57 -3.59
N ASP A 135 -22.42 4.61 -2.77
CA ASP A 135 -23.22 3.49 -2.29
C ASP A 135 -23.11 3.40 -0.76
N PRO A 136 -24.20 3.64 -0.01
CA PRO A 136 -24.19 3.60 1.46
C PRO A 136 -23.67 2.28 2.05
N LYS A 137 -23.88 1.14 1.38
CA LYS A 137 -23.37 -0.17 1.84
C LYS A 137 -21.86 -0.23 1.70
N LYS A 138 -21.32 0.22 0.56
CA LYS A 138 -19.87 0.29 0.32
C LYS A 138 -19.22 1.30 1.27
N THR A 139 -19.83 2.47 1.45
CA THR A 139 -19.39 3.50 2.40
C THR A 139 -19.34 2.97 3.83
N ARG A 140 -20.38 2.25 4.26
CA ARG A 140 -20.43 1.60 5.59
C ARG A 140 -19.33 0.54 5.75
N PHE A 141 -19.06 -0.26 4.72
CA PHE A 141 -18.02 -1.28 4.75
C PHE A 141 -16.63 -0.64 4.93
N SER A 142 -16.31 0.37 4.12
CA SER A 142 -15.06 1.13 4.24
C SER A 142 -14.91 1.78 5.62
N ARG A 143 -15.94 2.50 6.11
CA ARG A 143 -15.94 3.11 7.45
C ARG A 143 -15.68 2.09 8.55
N ASN A 144 -16.36 0.94 8.51
CA ASN A 144 -16.19 -0.10 9.51
C ASN A 144 -14.77 -0.69 9.48
N PHE A 145 -14.20 -0.91 8.29
CA PHE A 145 -12.82 -1.35 8.15
C PHE A 145 -11.85 -0.35 8.79
N PHE A 146 -11.89 0.92 8.41
CA PHE A 146 -10.98 1.94 8.95
C PHE A 146 -11.17 2.18 10.45
N THR A 147 -12.41 2.06 10.96
CA THR A 147 -12.69 2.11 12.40
C THR A 147 -12.06 0.91 13.12
N SER A 148 -12.18 -0.30 12.57
CA SER A 148 -11.64 -1.53 13.17
C SER A 148 -10.11 -1.54 13.30
N ILE A 149 -9.42 -0.81 12.42
CA ILE A 149 -7.95 -0.68 12.45
C ILE A 149 -7.48 0.56 13.23
N GLY A 150 -8.39 1.28 13.90
CA GLY A 150 -8.07 2.47 14.70
C GLY A 150 -7.69 3.69 13.85
N ARG A 151 -8.23 3.80 12.63
CA ARG A 151 -8.00 4.89 11.66
C ARG A 151 -9.31 5.53 11.19
N GLY A 152 -10.33 5.56 12.06
CA GLY A 152 -11.67 6.07 11.74
C GLY A 152 -11.73 7.52 11.27
N GLY A 153 -10.76 8.37 11.69
CA GLY A 153 -10.67 9.76 11.25
C GLY A 153 -10.44 9.96 9.74
N LEU A 154 -10.01 8.91 9.02
CA LEU A 154 -9.96 8.94 7.54
C LEU A 154 -11.33 8.92 6.88
N THR A 155 -12.36 8.50 7.62
CA THR A 155 -13.71 8.27 7.11
C THR A 155 -14.74 9.21 7.73
N ASP A 156 -14.29 10.31 8.34
CA ASP A 156 -15.20 11.28 8.96
C ASP A 156 -16.08 11.97 7.89
N ASP A 157 -15.50 12.32 6.74
CA ASP A 157 -16.23 12.87 5.60
C ASP A 157 -17.26 11.87 5.02
N LEU A 158 -17.05 10.57 5.22
CA LEU A 158 -17.99 9.53 4.77
C LEU A 158 -19.25 9.44 5.64
N ARG A 159 -19.27 10.07 6.82
CA ARG A 159 -20.42 10.01 7.74
C ARG A 159 -21.68 10.62 7.15
N GLU A 160 -21.53 11.69 6.36
CA GLU A 160 -22.63 12.42 5.72
C GLU A 160 -23.34 11.58 4.64
N PHE A 161 -22.64 10.60 4.07
CA PHE A 161 -23.15 9.76 2.98
C PHE A 161 -23.89 8.50 3.46
N ILE A 162 -23.87 8.21 4.76
CA ILE A 162 -24.54 7.03 5.36
C ILE A 162 -25.91 7.41 5.96
N THR A 163 -26.15 8.68 6.25
CA THR A 163 -27.38 9.17 6.90
C THR A 163 -28.61 9.20 5.98
N THR A 164 -28.48 8.92 4.69
CA THR A 164 -29.58 8.99 3.72
C THR A 164 -30.45 7.71 3.64
N ASP A 165 -30.10 6.63 4.35
CA ASP A 165 -30.91 5.39 4.43
C ASP A 165 -31.86 5.38 5.64
N SER A 166 -32.54 6.49 5.90
CA SER A 166 -33.59 6.58 6.94
C SER A 166 -34.79 7.37 6.44
N CYS A 167 -35.48 6.82 5.43
CA CYS A 167 -36.94 6.92 5.31
C CYS A 167 -37.49 5.75 4.48
#